data_AF-A0A2K3JEG1-F1
#
_entry.id   AF-A0A2K3JEG1-F1
#
_cell.length_a   1.000
_cell.length_b   1.000
_cell.length_c   1.000
_cell.angle_alpha   90.00
_cell.angle_beta   90.00
_cell.angle_gamma   90.00
#
_symmetry.space_group_name_H-M   'P 1'
#
loop_
_entity.id
_entity.type
_entity.pdbx_description
1 polymer ?
#
loop_
_entity_poly.entity_id
_entity_poly.type
_entity_poly.pdbx_seq_one_letter_code
_entity_poly.pdbx_strand_id
1 'polypeptide(L)' 'MFERYAKCPVCEKRTVLKVPPNVLKKAQRFPYTVKVKHDDHHFYINLDSQAWITDILHPELVE' A
#
# COMPACT_ATOMS: atom_id res chain seq x y z
N MET A 1 -5.89 -3.27 -13.82
CA MET A 1 -4.93 -2.64 -12.88
C MET A 1 -5.76 -1.77 -11.96
N PHE A 2 -5.57 -1.85 -10.64
CA PHE A 2 -6.36 -1.04 -9.71
C PHE A 2 -5.58 0.23 -9.36
N GLU A 3 -6.18 1.39 -9.58
CA GLU A 3 -5.59 2.68 -9.21
C GLU A 3 -6.20 3.14 -7.88
N ARG A 4 -5.34 3.36 -6.89
CA ARG A 4 -5.72 3.84 -5.56
C ARG A 4 -4.94 5.09 -5.22
N TYR A 5 -5.53 5.95 -4.41
CA TYR A 5 -4.85 7.14 -3.90
C TYR A 5 -4.43 6.88 -2.46
N ALA A 6 -3.16 7.18 -2.15
CA ALA A 6 -2.67 7.17 -0.79
C ALA A 6 -2.00 8.51 -0.47
N LYS A 7 -2.20 8.98 0.76
CA LYS A 7 -1.39 10.05 1.32
C LYS A 7 -0.19 9.40 1.98
N CYS A 8 1.01 9.79 1.56
CA CYS A 8 2.21 9.26 2.19
C CYS A 8 2.27 9.71 3.67
N PRO A 9 2.51 8.79 4.61
CA PRO A 9 2.58 9.15 6.02
C PRO A 9 3.90 9.84 6.40
N VAL A 10 4.92 9.80 5.52
CA VAL A 10 6.24 10.42 5.75
C VAL A 10 6.27 11.88 5.29
N CYS A 11 5.92 12.15 4.03
CA CYS A 11 6.01 13.47 3.42
C CYS A 11 4.66 14.15 3.16
N GLU A 12 3.56 13.50 3.52
CA GLU A 12 2.18 13.98 3.36
C GLU A 12 1.70 14.25 1.92
N LYS A 13 2.54 13.99 0.91
CA LYS A 13 2.17 14.11 -0.50
C LYS A 13 1.23 12.97 -0.91
N ARG A 14 0.32 13.27 -1.85
CA ARG A 14 -0.58 12.28 -2.46
C ARG A 14 0.17 11.53 -3.56
N THR A 15 0.02 10.22 -3.58
CA THR A 15 0.58 9.35 -4.62
C THR A 15 -0.49 8.43 -5.20
N VAL A 16 -0.34 8.11 -6.49
CA VAL A 16 -1.21 7.17 -7.20
C VAL A 16 -0.56 5.79 -7.15
N LEU A 17 -1.22 4.88 -6.45
CA LEU A 17 -0.82 3.50 -6.31
C LEU A 17 -1.44 2.67 -7.42
N LYS A 18 -0.57 2.12 -8.28
CA LYS A 18 -0.96 1.14 -9.29
C LYS A 18 -0.79 -0.25 -8.72
N VAL A 19 -1.85 -0.80 -8.13
CA VAL A 19 -1.83 -2.15 -7.54
C VAL A 19 -1.97 -3.18 -8.67
N PRO A 20 -0.94 -4.02 -8.93
CA PRO A 20 -1.04 -5.08 -9.91
C PRO A 20 -1.98 -6.18 -9.40
N PRO A 21 -2.87 -6.72 -10.24
CA PRO A 21 -3.81 -7.78 -9.83
C PRO A 21 -3.09 -9.05 -9.32
N ASN A 22 -1.85 -9.28 -9.78
CA ASN A 22 -1.04 -10.42 -9.37
C ASN A 22 -0.54 -10.32 -7.92
N VAL A 23 -0.53 -9.13 -7.30
CA VAL A 23 -0.12 -8.97 -5.89
C VAL A 23 -1.15 -9.62 -4.97
N LEU A 24 -2.44 -9.44 -5.25
CA LEU A 24 -3.52 -10.03 -4.45
C LEU A 24 -3.62 -11.55 -4.64
N LYS A 25 -3.29 -12.07 -5.83
CA LYS A 25 -3.26 -13.52 -6.09
C LYS A 25 -2.22 -14.26 -5.24
N LYS A 26 -1.19 -13.57 -4.78
CA LYS A 26 -0.15 -14.13 -3.90
C LYS A 26 -0.50 -14.01 -2.41
N ALA A 27 -1.53 -13.25 -2.06
CA ALA A 27 -1.94 -13.07 -0.68
C ALA A 27 -2.60 -14.35 -0.16
N GLN A 28 -2.04 -14.93 0.91
CA GLN A 28 -2.62 -16.09 1.59
C GLN A 28 -3.73 -15.68 2.58
N ARG A 29 -3.69 -14.44 3.08
CA ARG A 29 -4.63 -13.87 4.04
C ARG A 29 -4.78 -12.37 3.84
N PHE A 30 -5.90 -11.82 4.29
CA PHE A 30 -6.21 -10.39 4.29
C PHE A 30 -6.44 -9.88 5.72
N PRO A 31 -6.13 -8.61 6.03
CA PRO A 31 -5.53 -7.62 5.14
C PRO A 31 -4.08 -7.98 4.74
N TYR A 32 -3.72 -7.70 3.48
CA TYR A 32 -2.42 -8.02 2.91
C TYR A 32 -1.55 -6.77 2.83
N THR A 33 -0.42 -6.79 3.52
CA THR A 33 0.49 -5.65 3.61
C THR A 33 1.41 -5.59 2.39
N VAL A 34 1.50 -4.41 1.77
CA VAL A 34 2.35 -4.15 0.60
C VAL A 34 3.25 -2.97 0.87
N LYS A 35 4.54 -3.12 0.55
CA LYS A 35 5.53 -2.03 0.58
C LYS A 35 5.35 -1.14 -0.65
N VAL A 36 5.07 0.13 -0.42
CA VAL A 36 4.98 1.17 -1.43
C VAL A 36 6.27 1.96 -1.44
N LYS A 37 6.95 2.01 -2.59
CA LYS A 37 8.07 2.93 -2.80
C LYS A 37 7.53 4.29 -3.27
N HIS A 38 7.93 5.36 -2.60
CA HIS A 38 7.55 6.72 -2.93
C HIS A 38 8.79 7.61 -2.91
N ASP A 39 9.26 7.99 -4.09
CA ASP A 39 10.48 8.78 -4.28
C ASP A 39 11.67 8.22 -3.48
N ASP A 40 12.07 8.92 -2.42
CA ASP A 40 13.21 8.66 -1.53
C ASP A 40 12.86 7.86 -0.25
N HIS A 41 11.59 7.57 -0.03
CA HIS A 41 11.11 6.82 1.13
C HIS A 41 10.17 5.69 0.73
N HIS A 42 9.71 4.94 1.72
CA HIS A 42 8.70 3.91 1.52
C HIS A 42 7.71 3.95 2.67
N PHE A 43 6.52 3.41 2.44
CA PHE A 43 5.53 3.18 3.47
C PHE A 43 4.78 1.90 3.16
N TYR A 44 3.97 1.44 4.10
CA TYR A 44 3.20 0.21 3.92
C TYR A 44 1.72 0.54 3.82
N ILE A 45 1.01 -0.25 3.01
CA ILE A 45 -0.45 -0.20 2.92
C ILE A 45 -1.01 -1.58 3.17
N ASN A 46 -2.16 -1.64 3.81
CA ASN A 46 -2.95 -2.85 3.91
C ASN A 46 -4.02 -2.85 2.83
N LEU A 47 -4.11 -3.95 2.08
CA LEU A 47 -5.10 -4.16 1.04
C LEU A 47 -6.08 -5.25 1.45
N ASP A 48 -7.36 -5.07 1.14
CA ASP A 48 -8.36 -6.13 1.22
C ASP A 48 -8.41 -7.01 -0.05
N SER A 49 -9.33 -7.96 -0.10
CA SER A 49 -9.51 -8.88 -1.23
C SER A 49 -9.93 -8.18 -2.53
N GLN A 50 -10.44 -6.94 -2.45
CA GLN A 50 -10.85 -6.09 -3.57
C GLN A 50 -9.84 -4.98 -3.87
N ALA A 51 -8.62 -5.06 -3.32
CA ALA A 51 -7.57 -4.05 -3.50
C ALA A 51 -7.90 -2.68 -2.88
N TRP A 52 -8.85 -2.58 -1.96
CA TRP A 52 -9.10 -1.35 -1.20
C TRP A 52 -8.03 -1.18 -0.13
N ILE A 53 -7.60 0.06 0.06
CA ILE A 53 -6.68 0.41 1.13
C ILE A 53 -7.48 0.44 2.43
N THR A 54 -7.17 -0.46 3.36
CA THR A 54 -7.79 -0.45 4.70
C THR A 54 -6.99 0.45 5.64
N ASP A 55 -5.67 0.41 5.55
CA ASP A 55 -4.76 1.16 6.42
C ASP A 55 -3.52 1.63 5.65
N ILE A 56 -2.95 2.73 6.13
CA ILE A 56 -1.65 3.26 5.71
C ILE A 56 -0.75 3.28 6.94
N LEU A 57 0.37 2.59 6.85
CA LEU A 57 1.30 2.40 7.97
C LEU A 57 2.60 3.16 7.71
N HIS A 58 3.06 3.88 8.74
CA HIS A 58 4.38 4.50 8.73
C HIS A 58 5.47 3.41 8.73
N PRO A 59 6.58 3.57 7.99
CA PRO A 59 7.65 2.58 7.94
C PRO A 59 8.19 2.19 9.33
N GLU A 60 8.25 3.15 10.27
CA GLU A 60 8.71 2.94 11.66
C GLU A 60 7.79 2.05 12.53
N LEU A 61 6.56 1.77 12.08
CA LEU A 61 5.63 0.89 12.81
C LEU A 61 5.75 -0.58 12.38
N VAL A 62 6.55 -0.86 11.34
CA VAL A 62 6.63 -2.18 10.69
C VAL A 62 8.04 -2.76 10.74
N GLU A 63 9.08 -1.92 10.72
CA GLU A 63 10.50 -2.30 10.86
C GLU A 63 11.05 -1.92 12.24
#